data_AF-A0A7V9UJ43-F1
#
_entry.id   AF-A0A7V9UJ43-F1
#
_cell.length_a   1.000
_cell.length_b   1.000
_cell.length_c   1.000
_cell.angle_alpha   90.00
_cell.angle_beta   90.00
_cell.angle_gamma   90.00
#
_symmetry.space_group_name_H-M   'P 1'
#
loop_
_entity.id
_entity.type
_entity.pdbx_description
1 polymer ?
#
loop_
_entity_poly.entity_id
_entity_poly.type
_entity_poly.pdbx_seq_one_letter_code
_entity_poly.pdbx_strand_id
1 'polypeptide(L)'
;MQASIITDHRLRDTYMRLRQTPLVFIAILLAQMPLAAIPSYRTQNPVPAPNSSPEAIAIRNLRENIDAMRHGQNNHENEIRVFAEKFDSIETIIDSLRSQLRESSRAHKDNLNASASDLDSKIADLELVTKGAASDLRQLKEHANESSNVLTQYQQRLRDLEKVSEQQAQQINNLQSALKAITEILGKDSDDPSSKIYRVKSGDSLEKIANANQTSIKVLKELNNLTNDRIIINQKLKLPEKQN
;
A
#
# COMPACT_ATOMS: atom_id res chain seq x y z
N MET A 1 -39.05 8.67 -10.99
CA MET A 1 -40.45 8.51 -10.53
C MET A 1 -41.45 8.14 -11.63
N GLN A 2 -41.29 8.60 -12.89
CA GLN A 2 -42.26 8.30 -13.96
C GLN A 2 -42.24 6.84 -14.48
N ALA A 3 -41.12 6.11 -14.36
CA ALA A 3 -41.03 4.73 -14.87
C ALA A 3 -41.83 3.70 -14.05
N SER A 4 -42.06 3.95 -12.75
CA SER A 4 -42.75 3.01 -11.85
C SER A 4 -44.28 3.02 -12.00
N ILE A 5 -44.85 4.12 -12.51
CA ILE A 5 -46.31 4.29 -12.67
C ILE A 5 -46.78 3.62 -13.97
N ILE A 6 -45.92 3.58 -15.00
CA ILE A 6 -46.23 2.98 -16.30
C ILE A 6 -46.21 1.44 -16.20
N THR A 7 -45.37 0.87 -15.34
CA THR A 7 -45.29 -0.59 -15.14
C THR A 7 -46.54 -1.13 -14.45
N ASP A 8 -47.06 -0.41 -13.46
CA ASP A 8 -48.20 -0.83 -12.66
C ASP A 8 -49.51 -0.83 -13.47
N HIS A 9 -49.69 0.17 -14.34
CA HIS A 9 -50.87 0.24 -15.20
C HIS A 9 -50.92 -0.90 -16.23
N ARG A 10 -49.76 -1.32 -16.74
CA ARG A 10 -49.66 -2.45 -17.69
C ARG A 10 -49.86 -3.81 -17.04
N LEU A 11 -49.45 -3.98 -15.77
CA LEU A 11 -49.77 -5.19 -15.01
C LEU A 11 -51.27 -5.29 -14.70
N ARG A 12 -51.92 -4.18 -14.38
CA ARG A 12 -53.37 -4.15 -14.10
C ARG A 12 -54.20 -4.47 -15.34
N ASP A 13 -53.80 -3.96 -16.51
CA ASP A 13 -54.48 -4.27 -17.79
C ASP A 13 -54.24 -5.72 -18.25
N THR A 14 -53.08 -6.29 -17.97
CA THR A 14 -52.83 -7.73 -18.24
C THR A 14 -53.58 -8.63 -17.27
N TYR A 15 -53.70 -8.26 -15.98
CA TYR A 15 -54.52 -8.99 -15.01
C TYR A 15 -56.03 -8.94 -15.33
N MET A 16 -56.54 -7.81 -15.82
CA MET A 16 -57.95 -7.70 -16.24
C MET A 16 -58.24 -8.49 -17.52
N ARG A 17 -57.28 -8.56 -18.46
CA ARG A 17 -57.38 -9.43 -19.64
C ARG A 17 -57.36 -10.91 -19.28
N LEU A 18 -56.54 -11.33 -18.30
CA LEU A 18 -56.48 -12.73 -17.86
C LEU A 18 -57.75 -13.23 -17.15
N ARG A 19 -58.55 -12.34 -16.54
CA ARG A 19 -59.81 -12.74 -15.90
C ARG A 19 -60.96 -12.90 -16.90
N GLN A 20 -60.86 -12.32 -18.10
CA GLN A 20 -61.82 -12.51 -19.20
C GLN A 20 -61.45 -13.69 -20.12
N THR A 21 -60.20 -14.17 -20.08
CA THR A 21 -59.75 -15.26 -20.94
C THR A 21 -60.27 -16.67 -20.64
N PRO A 22 -60.63 -17.12 -19.40
CA PRO A 22 -61.04 -18.50 -19.22
C PRO A 22 -62.37 -18.82 -19.93
N LEU A 23 -63.31 -17.87 -20.00
CA LEU A 23 -64.58 -18.06 -20.72
C LEU A 23 -64.40 -18.13 -22.25
N VAL A 24 -63.51 -17.31 -22.81
CA VAL A 24 -63.22 -17.32 -24.25
C VAL A 24 -62.41 -18.56 -24.63
N PHE A 25 -61.49 -19.01 -23.79
CA PHE A 25 -60.70 -20.22 -24.04
C PHE A 25 -61.56 -21.48 -23.89
N ILE A 26 -62.48 -21.55 -22.90
CA ILE A 26 -63.46 -22.63 -22.78
C ILE A 26 -64.43 -22.63 -23.97
N ALA A 27 -64.89 -21.46 -24.43
CA ALA A 27 -65.76 -21.35 -25.61
C ALA A 27 -65.04 -21.77 -26.92
N ILE A 28 -63.75 -21.43 -27.08
CA ILE A 28 -62.93 -21.84 -28.22
C ILE A 28 -62.60 -23.34 -28.15
N LEU A 29 -62.34 -23.88 -26.96
CA LEU A 29 -62.09 -25.32 -26.76
C LEU A 29 -63.35 -26.15 -27.04
N LEU A 30 -64.53 -25.68 -26.62
CA LEU A 30 -65.82 -26.30 -26.95
C LEU A 30 -66.15 -26.20 -28.45
N ALA A 31 -65.71 -25.13 -29.14
CA ALA A 31 -65.90 -24.94 -30.57
C ALA A 31 -64.88 -25.71 -31.46
N GLN A 32 -63.75 -26.14 -30.90
CA GLN A 32 -62.69 -26.88 -31.61
C GLN A 32 -62.70 -28.38 -31.35
N MET A 33 -63.63 -28.89 -30.53
CA MET A 33 -63.88 -30.33 -30.42
C MET A 33 -64.33 -30.85 -31.79
N PRO A 34 -63.58 -31.76 -32.45
CA PRO A 34 -64.03 -32.36 -33.68
C PRO A 34 -65.34 -33.07 -33.38
N LEU A 35 -66.33 -32.92 -34.27
CA LEU A 35 -67.55 -33.72 -34.28
C LEU A 35 -67.11 -35.18 -34.45
N ALA A 36 -66.77 -35.84 -33.34
CA ALA A 36 -66.29 -37.21 -33.35
C ALA A 36 -67.41 -38.06 -33.92
N ALA A 37 -67.15 -38.59 -35.12
CA ALA A 37 -68.03 -39.48 -35.83
C ALA A 37 -68.56 -40.51 -34.83
N ILE A 38 -69.89 -40.57 -34.72
CA ILE A 38 -70.60 -41.60 -33.98
C ILE A 38 -69.97 -42.93 -34.42
N PRO A 39 -69.29 -43.68 -33.54
CA PRO A 39 -68.77 -44.97 -33.93
C PRO A 39 -69.99 -45.83 -34.22
N SER A 40 -70.14 -46.25 -35.47
CA SER A 40 -71.08 -47.29 -35.86
C SER A 40 -70.65 -48.60 -35.19
N TYR A 41 -70.95 -48.75 -33.91
CA TYR A 41 -70.84 -50.04 -33.25
C TYR A 41 -71.91 -50.94 -33.84
N ARG A 42 -71.51 -51.73 -34.84
CA ARG A 42 -72.24 -52.90 -35.28
C ARG A 42 -72.19 -53.92 -34.14
N THR A 43 -73.02 -53.73 -33.13
CA THR A 43 -73.35 -54.80 -32.19
C THR A 43 -74.13 -55.83 -32.98
N GLN A 44 -73.54 -57.01 -33.16
CA GLN A 44 -74.29 -58.17 -33.63
C GLN A 44 -75.46 -58.38 -32.65
N ASN A 45 -76.67 -58.03 -33.08
CA ASN A 45 -77.88 -58.28 -32.31
C ASN A 45 -78.08 -59.80 -32.16
N PRO A 46 -78.24 -60.36 -30.95
CA PRO A 46 -78.98 -61.60 -30.83
C PRO A 46 -80.43 -61.34 -31.24
N VAL A 47 -80.99 -62.27 -32.03
CA VAL A 47 -82.35 -62.21 -32.59
C VAL A 47 -83.40 -61.92 -31.49
N PRO A 48 -84.33 -60.96 -31.69
CA PRO A 48 -85.31 -60.61 -30.67
C PRO A 48 -86.39 -61.69 -30.50
N ALA A 49 -86.86 -61.87 -29.26
CA ALA A 49 -88.02 -62.70 -28.97
C ALA A 49 -89.29 -62.14 -29.66
N PRO A 50 -90.26 -62.98 -30.05
CA PRO A 50 -91.19 -62.67 -31.15
C PRO A 50 -92.25 -61.58 -30.90
N ASN A 51 -92.32 -60.96 -29.71
CA ASN A 51 -93.49 -60.18 -29.28
C ASN A 51 -93.17 -58.81 -28.63
N SER A 52 -92.17 -58.05 -29.09
CA SER A 52 -91.95 -56.66 -28.64
C SER A 52 -92.50 -55.64 -29.63
N SER A 53 -93.34 -54.71 -29.17
CA SER A 53 -93.90 -53.64 -30.01
C SER A 53 -92.80 -52.72 -30.58
N PRO A 54 -92.97 -52.11 -31.77
CA PRO A 54 -92.00 -51.17 -32.35
C PRO A 54 -91.59 -50.03 -31.40
N GLU A 55 -92.52 -49.61 -30.54
CA GLU A 55 -92.31 -48.61 -29.49
C GLU A 55 -91.33 -49.07 -28.40
N ALA A 56 -91.40 -50.35 -27.99
CA ALA A 56 -90.48 -50.92 -27.01
C ALA A 56 -89.03 -50.99 -27.52
N ILE A 57 -88.84 -51.25 -28.81
CA ILE A 57 -87.52 -51.24 -29.46
C ILE A 57 -86.96 -49.80 -29.53
N ALA A 58 -87.79 -48.83 -29.88
CA ALA A 58 -87.40 -47.42 -29.92
C ALA A 58 -87.00 -46.89 -28.53
N ILE A 59 -87.77 -47.22 -27.48
CA ILE A 59 -87.46 -46.85 -26.10
C ILE A 59 -86.14 -47.49 -25.64
N ARG A 60 -85.87 -48.75 -26.00
CA ARG A 60 -84.60 -49.41 -25.70
C ARG A 60 -83.41 -48.72 -26.35
N ASN A 61 -83.51 -48.39 -27.65
CA ASN A 61 -82.44 -47.68 -28.36
C ASN A 61 -82.19 -46.28 -27.79
N LEU A 62 -83.25 -45.56 -27.41
CA LEU A 62 -83.13 -44.27 -26.74
C LEU A 62 -82.43 -44.41 -25.38
N ARG A 63 -82.75 -45.45 -24.61
CA ARG A 63 -82.10 -45.74 -23.33
C ARG A 63 -80.62 -46.05 -23.50
N GLU A 64 -80.27 -46.89 -24.46
CA GLU A 64 -78.87 -47.23 -24.77
C GLU A 64 -78.07 -45.98 -25.22
N ASN A 65 -78.67 -45.11 -26.02
CA ASN A 65 -78.06 -43.82 -26.39
C ASN A 65 -77.91 -42.87 -25.19
N ILE A 66 -78.89 -42.81 -24.28
CA ILE A 66 -78.81 -42.01 -23.05
C ILE A 66 -77.70 -42.53 -22.15
N ASP A 67 -77.56 -43.85 -22.00
CA ASP A 67 -76.51 -44.48 -21.20
C ASP A 67 -75.13 -44.20 -21.81
N ALA A 68 -74.98 -44.29 -23.13
CA ALA A 68 -73.75 -43.91 -23.83
C ALA A 68 -73.42 -42.41 -23.63
N MET A 69 -74.41 -41.52 -23.72
CA MET A 69 -74.22 -40.09 -23.45
C MET A 69 -73.79 -39.82 -22.00
N ARG A 70 -74.38 -40.53 -21.03
CA ARG A 70 -73.99 -40.43 -19.62
C ARG A 70 -72.56 -40.88 -19.38
N HIS A 71 -72.14 -41.97 -20.02
CA HIS A 71 -70.74 -42.43 -19.97
C HIS A 71 -69.79 -41.39 -20.57
N GLY A 72 -70.13 -40.79 -21.71
CA GLY A 72 -69.36 -39.70 -22.31
C GLY A 72 -69.27 -38.47 -21.41
N GLN A 73 -70.39 -38.05 -20.81
CA GLN A 73 -70.43 -36.94 -19.84
C GLN A 73 -69.55 -37.22 -18.62
N ASN A 74 -69.65 -38.41 -18.03
CA ASN A 74 -68.83 -38.78 -16.88
C ASN A 74 -67.33 -38.84 -17.23
N ASN A 75 -66.98 -39.25 -18.44
CA ASN A 75 -65.59 -39.21 -18.89
C ASN A 75 -65.08 -37.76 -18.99
N HIS A 76 -65.84 -36.86 -19.62
CA HIS A 76 -65.49 -35.46 -19.71
C HIS A 76 -65.42 -34.77 -18.34
N GLU A 77 -66.32 -35.12 -17.41
CA GLU A 77 -66.28 -34.63 -16.04
C GLU A 77 -64.98 -35.03 -15.32
N ASN A 78 -64.53 -36.28 -15.51
CA ASN A 78 -63.24 -36.73 -14.99
C ASN A 78 -62.05 -35.98 -15.63
N GLU A 79 -62.08 -35.77 -16.95
CA GLU A 79 -61.04 -35.00 -17.64
C GLU A 79 -60.97 -33.55 -17.13
N ILE A 80 -62.11 -32.89 -16.96
CA ILE A 80 -62.19 -31.52 -16.41
C ILE A 80 -61.61 -31.47 -15.00
N ARG A 81 -61.94 -32.43 -14.13
CA ARG A 81 -61.39 -32.51 -12.77
C ARG A 81 -59.86 -32.63 -12.79
N VAL A 82 -59.32 -33.52 -13.62
CA VAL A 82 -57.87 -33.69 -13.76
C VAL A 82 -57.21 -32.42 -14.28
N PHE A 83 -57.85 -31.69 -15.19
CA PHE A 83 -57.32 -30.41 -15.64
C PHE A 83 -57.33 -29.35 -14.54
N ALA A 84 -58.40 -29.26 -13.73
CA ALA A 84 -58.45 -28.35 -12.59
C ALA A 84 -57.31 -28.60 -11.59
N GLU A 85 -57.06 -29.86 -11.23
CA GLU A 85 -55.94 -30.23 -10.35
C GLU A 85 -54.57 -29.84 -10.94
N LYS A 86 -54.41 -29.98 -12.26
CA LYS A 86 -53.19 -29.54 -12.96
C LYS A 86 -53.03 -28.02 -12.94
N PHE A 87 -54.12 -27.26 -13.09
CA PHE A 87 -54.09 -25.80 -13.00
C PHE A 87 -53.69 -25.34 -11.60
N ASP A 88 -54.30 -25.92 -10.55
CA ASP A 88 -53.97 -25.60 -9.15
C ASP A 88 -52.49 -25.90 -8.84
N SER A 89 -51.97 -27.01 -9.37
CA SER A 89 -50.55 -27.36 -9.25
C SER A 89 -49.64 -26.34 -9.95
N ILE A 90 -50.00 -25.93 -11.18
CA ILE A 90 -49.25 -24.90 -11.92
C ILE A 90 -49.27 -23.56 -11.18
N GLU A 91 -50.41 -23.14 -10.62
CA GLU A 91 -50.51 -21.91 -9.83
C GLU A 91 -49.59 -21.97 -8.61
N THR A 92 -49.59 -23.08 -7.89
CA THR A 92 -48.70 -23.31 -6.74
C THR A 92 -47.22 -23.23 -7.15
N ILE A 93 -46.85 -23.82 -8.29
CA ILE A 93 -45.48 -23.76 -8.83
C ILE A 93 -45.12 -22.31 -9.19
N ILE A 94 -46.02 -21.58 -9.85
CA ILE A 94 -45.80 -20.19 -10.24
C ILE A 94 -45.54 -19.32 -9.01
N ASP A 95 -46.32 -19.51 -7.94
CA ASP A 95 -46.16 -18.74 -6.71
C ASP A 95 -44.86 -19.08 -5.97
N SER A 96 -44.47 -20.37 -5.94
CA SER A 96 -43.18 -20.79 -5.43
C SER A 96 -42.02 -20.15 -6.20
N LEU A 97 -42.06 -20.18 -7.55
CA LEU A 97 -41.04 -19.57 -8.40
C LEU A 97 -40.96 -18.05 -8.21
N ARG A 98 -42.11 -17.37 -8.09
CA ARG A 98 -42.16 -15.94 -7.79
C ARG A 98 -41.54 -15.62 -6.44
N SER A 99 -41.79 -16.44 -5.42
CA SER A 99 -41.20 -16.29 -4.10
C SER A 99 -39.68 -16.45 -4.15
N GLN A 100 -39.19 -17.53 -4.78
CA GLN A 100 -37.76 -17.79 -4.94
C GLN A 100 -37.05 -16.65 -5.69
N LEU A 101 -37.65 -16.14 -6.77
CA LEU A 101 -37.08 -15.03 -7.54
C LEU A 101 -37.00 -13.75 -6.70
N ARG A 102 -38.03 -13.44 -5.92
CA ARG A 102 -38.05 -12.27 -5.02
C ARG A 102 -36.99 -12.37 -3.94
N GLU A 103 -36.88 -13.54 -3.32
CA GLU A 103 -35.91 -13.79 -2.25
C GLU A 103 -34.47 -13.73 -2.76
N SER A 104 -34.17 -14.40 -3.87
CA SER A 104 -32.86 -14.34 -4.53
C SER A 104 -32.50 -12.92 -4.95
N SER A 105 -33.44 -12.19 -5.56
CA SER A 105 -33.21 -10.78 -5.95
C SER A 105 -32.96 -9.88 -4.74
N ARG A 106 -33.68 -10.10 -3.64
CA ARG A 106 -33.49 -9.34 -2.39
C ARG A 106 -32.14 -9.66 -1.76
N ALA A 107 -31.79 -10.94 -1.62
CA ALA A 107 -30.50 -11.36 -1.09
C ALA A 107 -29.33 -10.81 -1.92
N HIS A 108 -29.44 -10.85 -3.25
CA HIS A 108 -28.42 -10.27 -4.12
C HIS A 108 -28.30 -8.74 -3.94
N LYS A 109 -29.43 -8.03 -3.84
CA LYS A 109 -29.45 -6.59 -3.57
C LYS A 109 -28.83 -6.25 -2.21
N ASP A 110 -29.16 -6.99 -1.17
CA ASP A 110 -28.65 -6.77 0.18
C ASP A 110 -27.14 -7.02 0.24
N ASN A 111 -26.64 -8.06 -0.44
CA ASN A 111 -25.20 -8.32 -0.59
C ASN A 111 -24.48 -7.20 -1.35
N LEU A 112 -25.05 -6.71 -2.46
CA LEU A 112 -24.49 -5.59 -3.20
C LEU A 112 -24.44 -4.32 -2.36
N ASN A 113 -25.48 -4.02 -1.60
CA ASN A 113 -25.52 -2.86 -0.70
C ASN A 113 -24.49 -2.98 0.43
N ALA A 114 -24.33 -4.16 1.03
CA ALA A 114 -23.32 -4.39 2.04
C ALA A 114 -21.90 -4.21 1.47
N SER A 115 -21.64 -4.75 0.28
CA SER A 115 -20.35 -4.55 -0.41
C SER A 115 -20.10 -3.10 -0.78
N ALA A 116 -21.12 -2.35 -1.21
CA ALA A 116 -21.00 -0.93 -1.51
C ALA A 116 -20.65 -0.13 -0.25
N SER A 117 -21.33 -0.41 0.87
CA SER A 117 -21.04 0.23 2.16
C SER A 117 -19.63 -0.08 2.68
N ASP A 118 -19.13 -1.30 2.49
CA ASP A 118 -17.74 -1.66 2.86
C ASP A 118 -16.73 -0.91 1.99
N LEU A 119 -16.99 -0.79 0.69
CA LEU A 119 -16.15 -0.01 -0.22
C LEU A 119 -16.15 1.48 0.14
N ASP A 120 -17.30 2.06 0.48
CA ASP A 120 -17.40 3.45 0.92
C ASP A 120 -16.57 3.70 2.19
N SER A 121 -16.61 2.78 3.15
CA SER A 121 -15.77 2.85 4.36
C SER A 121 -14.28 2.80 4.01
N LYS A 122 -13.87 1.87 3.15
CA LYS A 122 -12.47 1.74 2.72
C LYS A 122 -11.98 2.97 1.97
N ILE A 123 -12.83 3.57 1.14
CA ILE A 123 -12.51 4.82 0.44
C ILE A 123 -12.31 5.95 1.46
N ALA A 124 -13.17 6.08 2.45
CA ALA A 124 -13.03 7.09 3.50
C ALA A 124 -11.72 6.92 4.30
N ASP A 125 -11.35 5.69 4.65
CA ASP A 125 -10.10 5.39 5.34
C ASP A 125 -8.87 5.74 4.47
N LEU A 126 -8.90 5.38 3.18
CA LEU A 126 -7.85 5.74 2.23
C LEU A 126 -7.72 7.25 2.04
N GLU A 127 -8.83 7.98 1.98
CA GLU A 127 -8.82 9.45 1.95
C GLU A 127 -8.19 10.05 3.20
N LEU A 128 -8.44 9.47 4.38
CA LEU A 128 -7.83 9.92 5.63
C LEU A 128 -6.32 9.69 5.61
N VAL A 129 -5.88 8.49 5.22
CA VAL A 129 -4.45 8.13 5.13
C VAL A 129 -3.72 9.03 4.14
N THR A 130 -4.30 9.27 2.96
CA THR A 130 -3.70 10.13 1.94
C THR A 130 -3.59 11.59 2.39
N LYS A 131 -4.58 12.11 3.12
CA LYS A 131 -4.51 13.45 3.74
C LYS A 131 -3.41 13.52 4.81
N GLY A 132 -3.29 12.49 5.66
CA GLY A 132 -2.22 12.37 6.65
C GLY A 132 -0.83 12.40 6.00
N ALA A 133 -0.61 11.50 5.03
CA ALA A 133 0.66 11.42 4.30
C ALA A 133 1.02 12.74 3.57
N ALA A 134 0.02 13.43 3.00
CA ALA A 134 0.23 14.73 2.37
C ALA A 134 0.65 15.81 3.39
N SER A 135 0.12 15.77 4.61
CA SER A 135 0.54 16.64 5.70
C SER A 135 1.97 16.36 6.13
N ASP A 136 2.31 15.09 6.34
CA ASP A 136 3.66 14.67 6.75
C ASP A 136 4.72 15.08 5.72
N LEU A 137 4.42 14.92 4.43
CA LEU A 137 5.29 15.36 3.34
C LEU A 137 5.50 16.88 3.32
N ARG A 138 4.49 17.68 3.68
CA ARG A 138 4.63 19.14 3.79
C ARG A 138 5.58 19.49 4.94
N GLN A 139 5.40 18.88 6.11
CA GLN A 139 6.28 19.11 7.27
C GLN A 139 7.72 18.70 6.98
N LEU A 140 7.92 17.54 6.35
CA LEU A 140 9.25 17.07 5.97
C LEU A 140 9.92 18.02 4.98
N LYS A 141 9.16 18.54 4.01
CA LYS A 141 9.66 19.55 3.06
C LYS A 141 10.07 20.84 3.78
N GLU A 142 9.28 21.30 4.75
CA GLU A 142 9.62 22.48 5.56
C GLU A 142 10.92 22.26 6.34
N HIS A 143 11.06 21.14 7.05
CA HIS A 143 12.30 20.79 7.75
C HIS A 143 13.51 20.64 6.83
N ALA A 144 13.32 20.09 5.62
CA ALA A 144 14.39 19.99 4.62
C ALA A 144 14.84 21.38 4.15
N ASN A 145 13.91 22.31 3.94
CA ASN A 145 14.22 23.69 3.58
C ASN A 145 14.95 24.42 4.72
N GLU A 146 14.50 24.27 5.96
CA GLU A 146 15.18 24.82 7.14
C GLU A 146 16.61 24.28 7.26
N SER A 147 16.77 22.96 7.11
CA SER A 147 18.08 22.31 7.14
C SER A 147 18.99 22.83 6.03
N SER A 148 18.47 23.02 4.81
CA SER A 148 19.21 23.60 3.68
C SER A 148 19.67 25.04 3.96
N ASN A 149 18.80 25.85 4.56
CA ASN A 149 19.13 27.22 4.95
C ASN A 149 20.25 27.24 6.00
N VAL A 150 20.14 26.39 7.02
CA VAL A 150 21.17 26.25 8.07
C VAL A 150 22.51 25.79 7.47
N LEU A 151 22.48 24.84 6.54
CA LEU A 151 23.68 24.37 5.84
C LEU A 151 24.37 25.50 5.06
N THR A 152 23.59 26.33 4.38
CA THR A 152 24.09 27.50 3.66
C THR A 152 24.74 28.52 4.61
N GLN A 153 24.16 28.72 5.80
CA GLN A 153 24.75 29.58 6.83
C GLN A 153 26.09 29.01 7.34
N TYR A 154 26.16 27.70 7.61
CA TYR A 154 27.42 27.06 8.01
C TYR A 154 28.50 27.17 6.93
N GLN A 155 28.15 26.96 5.67
CA GLN A 155 29.08 27.15 4.54
C GLN A 155 29.60 28.58 4.45
N GLN A 156 28.77 29.58 4.77
CA GLN A 156 29.23 30.97 4.80
C GLN A 156 30.19 31.20 5.96
N ARG A 157 29.87 30.73 7.18
CA ARG A 157 30.75 30.85 8.34
C ARG A 157 32.11 30.18 8.13
N LEU A 158 32.13 29.01 7.46
CA LEU A 158 33.37 28.34 7.11
C LEU A 158 34.23 29.19 6.18
N ARG A 159 33.63 29.78 5.13
CA ARG A 159 34.34 30.71 4.24
C ARG A 159 34.88 31.94 4.95
N ASP A 160 34.13 32.48 5.91
CA ASP A 160 34.58 33.63 6.69
C ASP A 160 35.73 33.25 7.64
N LEU A 161 35.67 32.06 8.26
CA LEU A 161 36.76 31.51 9.07
C LEU A 161 38.03 31.24 8.25
N GLU A 162 37.89 30.71 7.03
CA GLU A 162 39.00 30.52 6.09
C GLU A 162 39.72 31.85 5.80
N LYS A 163 38.97 32.91 5.49
CA LYS A 163 39.53 34.25 5.28
C LYS A 163 40.28 34.77 6.52
N VAL A 164 39.73 34.59 7.71
CA VAL A 164 40.40 35.01 8.96
C VAL A 164 41.71 34.23 9.15
N SER A 165 41.71 32.92 8.90
CA SER A 165 42.91 32.09 8.96
C SER A 165 43.99 32.55 7.98
N GLU A 166 43.61 32.87 6.74
CA GLU A 166 44.53 33.41 5.73
C GLU A 166 45.14 34.75 6.15
N GLN A 167 44.32 35.66 6.69
CA GLN A 167 44.78 36.95 7.20
C GLN A 167 45.77 36.77 8.36
N GLN A 168 45.49 35.84 9.28
CA GLN A 168 46.41 35.53 10.38
C GLN A 168 47.73 34.96 9.88
N ALA A 169 47.71 34.08 8.88
CA ALA A 169 48.94 33.55 8.26
C ALA A 169 49.79 34.67 7.64
N GLN A 170 49.16 35.63 6.96
CA GLN A 170 49.85 36.81 6.44
C GLN A 170 50.45 37.67 7.56
N GLN A 171 49.71 37.89 8.66
CA GLN A 171 50.22 38.62 9.82
C GLN A 171 51.45 37.94 10.44
N ILE A 172 51.43 36.61 10.56
CA ILE A 172 52.58 35.83 11.05
C ILE A 172 53.78 36.02 10.14
N ASN A 173 53.61 35.94 8.82
CA ASN A 173 54.71 36.16 7.87
C ASN A 173 55.30 37.58 7.97
N ASN A 174 54.46 38.58 8.17
CA ASN A 174 54.89 39.97 8.37
C ASN A 174 55.70 40.10 9.68
N LEU A 175 55.22 39.50 10.77
CA LEU A 175 55.92 39.50 12.06
C LEU A 175 57.25 38.75 11.99
N GLN A 176 57.31 37.60 11.31
CA GLN A 176 58.55 36.87 11.07
C GLN A 176 59.57 37.70 10.29
N SER A 177 59.11 38.42 9.27
CA SER A 177 59.96 39.32 8.48
C SER A 177 60.51 40.46 9.33
N ALA A 178 59.68 41.07 10.18
CA ALA A 178 60.10 42.11 11.12
C ALA A 178 61.12 41.59 12.15
N LEU A 179 60.88 40.40 12.72
CA LEU A 179 61.80 39.75 13.67
C LEU A 179 63.16 39.44 13.03
N LYS A 180 63.17 38.97 11.78
CA LYS A 180 64.41 38.72 11.03
C LYS A 180 65.19 40.02 10.84
N ALA A 181 64.54 41.10 10.41
CA ALA A 181 65.19 42.40 10.23
C ALA A 181 65.80 42.93 11.54
N ILE A 182 65.10 42.81 12.67
CA ILE A 182 65.61 43.20 13.99
C ILE A 182 66.81 42.34 14.39
N THR A 183 66.74 41.03 14.18
CA THR A 183 67.85 40.10 14.49
C THR A 183 69.09 40.39 13.63
N GLU A 184 68.92 40.72 12.35
CA GLU A 184 70.03 41.12 11.47
C GLU A 184 70.68 42.44 11.90
N ILE A 185 69.89 43.37 12.47
CA ILE A 185 70.40 44.62 13.04
C ILE A 185 71.16 44.36 14.35
N LEU A 186 70.64 43.49 15.22
CA LEU A 186 71.24 43.18 16.53
C LEU A 186 72.43 42.21 16.44
N GLY A 187 72.45 41.32 15.44
CA GLY A 187 73.47 40.30 15.24
C GLY A 187 74.70 40.76 14.46
N LYS A 188 74.83 42.05 14.18
CA LYS A 188 75.96 42.59 13.41
C LYS A 188 77.26 42.75 14.22
N ASP A 189 77.21 42.59 15.55
CA ASP A 189 78.37 42.62 16.44
C ASP A 189 78.26 41.57 17.56
N SER A 190 78.63 40.30 17.34
CA SER A 190 79.08 39.44 18.45
C SER A 190 79.76 38.15 18.01
N ASP A 191 81.05 38.05 18.33
CA ASP A 191 81.75 36.81 18.66
C ASP A 191 80.93 35.96 19.64
N ASP A 192 80.90 34.64 19.41
CA ASP A 192 80.22 33.58 20.16
C ASP A 192 80.45 33.64 21.70
N PRO A 193 79.39 33.84 22.53
CA PRO A 193 79.53 34.00 23.98
C PRO A 193 79.45 32.69 24.79
N SER A 194 79.43 31.51 24.15
CA SER A 194 79.12 30.26 24.87
C SER A 194 80.33 29.55 25.53
N SER A 195 81.57 29.94 25.24
CA SER A 195 82.75 29.27 25.81
C SER A 195 83.27 29.94 27.10
N LYS A 196 83.10 29.29 28.25
CA LYS A 196 83.68 29.74 29.53
C LYS A 196 85.21 29.60 29.47
N ILE A 197 85.93 30.71 29.62
CA ILE A 197 87.40 30.73 29.56
C ILE A 197 88.00 30.62 30.97
N TYR A 198 88.83 29.62 31.22
CA TYR A 198 89.65 29.45 32.42
C TYR A 198 91.09 29.93 32.17
N ARG A 199 91.73 30.54 33.17
CA ARG A 199 93.13 30.97 33.11
C ARG A 199 93.97 30.13 34.07
N VAL A 200 94.96 29.41 33.53
CA VAL A 200 95.83 28.48 34.28
C VAL A 200 96.64 29.23 35.33
N LYS A 201 96.66 28.70 36.56
CA LYS A 201 97.41 29.24 37.71
C LYS A 201 98.63 28.39 38.05
N SER A 202 99.54 28.94 38.84
CA SER A 202 100.71 28.18 39.31
C SER A 202 100.28 26.99 40.15
N GLY A 203 100.77 25.79 39.81
CA GLY A 203 100.41 24.52 40.47
C GLY A 203 99.20 23.79 39.87
N ASP A 204 98.57 24.34 38.83
CA ASP A 204 97.53 23.66 38.06
C ASP A 204 98.13 22.55 37.19
N SER A 205 97.40 21.46 37.06
CA SER A 205 97.61 20.43 36.04
C SER A 205 96.34 20.26 35.23
N LEU A 206 96.48 19.77 33.99
CA LEU A 206 95.34 19.57 33.10
C LEU A 206 94.29 18.62 33.71
N GLU A 207 94.75 17.63 34.47
CA GLU A 207 93.92 16.70 35.25
C GLU A 207 93.14 17.39 36.36
N LYS A 208 93.77 18.27 37.15
CA LYS A 208 93.08 19.03 38.20
C LYS A 208 92.00 19.95 37.61
N ILE A 209 92.30 20.62 36.49
CA ILE A 209 91.35 21.51 35.82
C ILE A 209 90.18 20.70 35.24
N ALA A 210 90.47 19.57 34.59
CA ALA A 210 89.46 18.70 34.01
C ALA A 210 88.51 18.15 35.09
N ASN A 211 89.06 17.62 36.19
CA ASN A 211 88.28 17.10 37.32
C ASN A 211 87.44 18.19 38.01
N ALA A 212 88.01 19.37 38.24
CA ALA A 212 87.29 20.50 38.84
C ALA A 212 86.12 20.99 37.99
N ASN A 213 86.20 20.83 36.66
CA ASN A 213 85.16 21.24 35.72
C ASN A 213 84.37 20.05 35.16
N GLN A 214 84.45 18.88 35.79
CA GLN A 214 83.69 17.67 35.43
C GLN A 214 83.80 17.30 33.94
N THR A 215 84.97 17.53 33.33
CA THR A 215 85.28 17.13 31.96
C THR A 215 86.42 16.12 31.95
N SER A 216 86.65 15.46 30.83
CA SER A 216 87.84 14.63 30.64
C SER A 216 89.02 15.45 30.12
N ILE A 217 90.24 14.99 30.41
CA ILE A 217 91.48 15.56 29.87
C ILE A 217 91.43 15.54 28.33
N LYS A 218 90.92 14.46 27.72
CA LYS A 218 90.80 14.32 26.27
C LYS A 218 89.94 15.43 25.66
N VAL A 219 88.74 15.65 26.20
CA VAL A 219 87.82 16.71 25.73
C VAL A 219 88.44 18.09 25.91
N LEU A 220 89.11 18.34 27.06
CA LEU A 220 89.75 19.61 27.32
C LEU A 220 90.93 19.89 26.36
N LYS A 221 91.66 18.84 25.97
CA LYS A 221 92.74 18.93 24.97
C LYS A 221 92.19 19.21 23.57
N GLU A 222 91.18 18.46 23.15
CA GLU A 222 90.54 18.64 21.85
C GLU A 222 89.96 20.05 21.70
N LEU A 223 89.26 20.56 22.72
CA LEU A 223 88.65 21.89 22.71
C LEU A 223 89.68 23.04 22.62
N ASN A 224 90.91 22.80 23.09
CA ASN A 224 91.98 23.80 23.15
C ASN A 224 93.15 23.49 22.20
N ASN A 225 92.98 22.50 21.31
CA ASN A 225 94.01 22.03 20.38
C ASN A 225 95.36 21.70 21.06
N LEU A 226 95.31 21.10 22.25
CA LEU A 226 96.51 20.69 23.00
C LEU A 226 96.93 19.28 22.57
N THR A 227 98.19 19.11 22.19
CA THR A 227 98.74 17.80 21.81
C THR A 227 99.30 17.02 23.00
N ASN A 228 99.71 17.70 24.06
CA ASN A 228 100.33 17.14 25.26
C ASN A 228 99.69 17.72 26.54
N ASP A 229 99.97 17.11 27.69
CA ASP A 229 99.40 17.54 28.98
C ASP A 229 100.11 18.77 29.60
N ARG A 230 101.00 19.40 28.84
CA ARG A 230 101.76 20.59 29.26
C ARG A 230 100.89 21.84 29.09
N ILE A 231 100.61 22.51 30.19
CA ILE A 231 99.93 23.82 30.24
C ILE A 231 100.84 24.88 30.85
N ILE A 232 100.70 26.13 30.41
CA ILE A 232 101.52 27.25 30.86
C ILE A 232 100.69 28.16 31.76
N ILE A 233 101.28 28.67 32.83
CA ILE A 233 100.64 29.66 33.70
C ILE A 233 100.19 30.86 32.85
N ASN A 234 99.00 31.39 33.12
CA ASN A 234 98.29 32.42 32.35
C ASN A 234 97.73 32.00 30.98
N GLN A 235 97.89 30.75 30.55
CA GLN A 235 97.22 30.24 29.37
C GLN A 235 95.70 30.26 29.56
N LYS A 236 94.98 30.72 28.52
CA LYS A 236 93.52 30.67 28.46
C LYS A 236 93.10 29.32 27.90
N LEU A 237 92.26 28.60 28.64
CA LEU A 237 91.64 27.35 28.23
C LEU A 237 90.13 27.54 28.11
N LYS A 238 89.57 27.24 26.95
CA LYS A 238 88.13 27.07 26.75
C LYS A 238 87.67 25.84 27.53
N LEU A 239 86.64 26.00 28.34
CA LEU A 239 86.00 24.91 29.05
C LEU A 239 84.74 24.48 28.30
N PRO A 240 84.46 23.17 28.21
CA PRO A 240 83.18 22.71 27.68
C PRO A 240 82.06 23.13 28.63
N GLU A 241 80.90 23.46 28.07
CA GLU A 241 79.72 23.78 28.85
C GLU A 241 79.29 22.53 29.63
N LYS A 242 78.99 22.70 30.92
CA LYS A 242 78.50 21.61 31.76
C LYS A 242 77.09 21.25 31.29
N GLN A 243 76.95 20.15 30.56
CA GLN A 243 75.64 19.58 30.25
C GLN A 243 75.04 19.06 31.56
N ASN A 244 74.10 19.81 32.12
CA ASN A 244 73.17 19.31 33.15
C ASN A 244 72.07 18.50 32.50
#